data_AF-A0A7V8VV38-F1
#
_entry.id   AF-A0A7V8VV38-F1
#
_cell.length_a   1.000
_cell.length_b   1.000
_cell.length_c   1.000
_cell.angle_alpha   90.00
_cell.angle_beta   90.00
_cell.angle_gamma   90.00
#
_symmetry.space_group_name_H-M   'P 1'
#
loop_
_entity.id
_entity.type
_entity.pdbx_description
1 polymer ?
#
loop_
_entity_poly.entity_id
_entity_poly.type
_entity_poly.pdbx_seq_one_letter_code
_entity_poly.pdbx_strand_id
1 'polypeptide(L)'
;MREVQIGQRSAVVEDEFFRCIKCGEELYAPGMMDAVMRRAAEKIRREEGLLIPAEIRAIRERYGLTQTEFERLLGVGPKTVVRWERGTVFQNAATDALLRLLDANEENARLLAERHGVTLRTAA
;
A
#
# COMPACT_ATOMS: atom_id res chain seq x y z
N MET A 1 5.49 -14.72 18.31
CA MET A 1 6.12 -14.36 17.03
C MET A 1 5.95 -15.52 16.06
N ARG A 2 5.50 -15.26 14.83
CA ARG A 2 5.36 -16.23 13.74
C ARG A 2 5.86 -15.61 12.44
N GLU A 3 6.48 -16.42 11.59
CA GLU A 3 6.79 -16.01 10.22
C GLU A 3 5.51 -16.04 9.38
N VAL A 4 5.19 -14.92 8.76
CA VAL A 4 4.01 -14.76 7.91
C VAL A 4 4.46 -14.48 6.49
N GLN A 5 3.97 -15.27 5.54
CA GLN A 5 4.31 -15.15 4.12
C GLN A 5 3.23 -14.40 3.35
N ILE A 6 3.63 -13.42 2.54
CA ILE A 6 2.77 -12.66 1.63
C ILE A 6 3.36 -12.73 0.21
N GLY A 7 2.86 -13.68 -0.58
CA GLY A 7 3.43 -13.98 -1.89
C GLY A 7 4.84 -14.54 -1.76
N GLN A 8 5.85 -13.84 -2.29
CA GLN A 8 7.26 -14.21 -2.19
C GLN A 8 8.00 -13.53 -1.03
N ARG A 9 7.30 -12.72 -0.23
CA ARG A 9 7.88 -11.99 0.90
C ARG A 9 7.48 -12.64 2.22
N SER A 10 8.28 -12.49 3.25
CA SER A 10 7.91 -12.89 4.61
C SER A 10 8.37 -11.88 5.64
N ALA A 11 7.70 -11.87 6.79
CA ALA A 11 8.13 -11.14 7.97
C ALA A 11 7.74 -11.88 9.25
N VAL A 12 8.59 -11.78 10.26
CA VAL A 12 8.30 -12.33 11.60
C VAL A 12 7.55 -11.28 12.41
N VAL A 13 6.29 -11.56 12.75
CA VAL A 13 5.42 -10.65 13.50
C VAL A 13 4.79 -11.33 14.70
N GLU A 14 4.22 -10.54 15.60
CA GLU A 14 3.37 -11.07 16.66
C GLU A 14 2.12 -11.70 16.05
N ASP A 15 1.75 -12.88 16.56
CA ASP A 15 0.62 -13.67 16.07
C ASP A 15 -0.20 -14.12 17.28
N GLU A 16 -1.47 -13.75 17.26
CA GLU A 16 -2.42 -14.00 18.33
C GLU A 16 -3.45 -15.00 17.82
N PHE A 17 -3.61 -16.10 18.54
CA PHE A 17 -4.55 -17.17 18.22
C PHE A 17 -4.95 -17.91 19.50
N PHE A 18 -6.06 -18.63 19.44
CA PHE A 18 -6.47 -19.53 20.52
C PHE A 18 -5.91 -20.93 20.25
N ARG A 19 -5.46 -21.62 21.30
CA ARG A 19 -5.04 -23.02 21.22
C ARG A 19 -5.96 -23.89 22.07
N CYS A 20 -6.54 -24.93 21.47
CA CYS A 20 -7.32 -25.92 22.22
C CYS A 20 -6.39 -26.71 23.15
N ILE A 21 -6.66 -26.69 24.45
CA ILE A 21 -5.85 -27.42 25.46
C ILE A 21 -5.94 -28.95 25.33
N LYS A 22 -6.95 -29.47 24.62
CA LYS A 22 -7.21 -30.91 24.47
C LYS A 22 -6.54 -31.50 23.23
N CYS A 23 -6.71 -30.87 22.07
CA CYS A 23 -6.19 -31.39 20.79
C CYS A 23 -5.05 -30.55 20.20
N GLY A 24 -4.75 -29.37 20.76
CA GLY A 24 -3.68 -28.49 20.28
C GLY A 24 -4.04 -27.64 19.07
N GLU A 25 -5.27 -27.77 18.53
CA GLU A 25 -5.74 -27.03 17.36
C GLU A 25 -5.70 -25.51 17.59
N GLU A 26 -5.24 -24.79 16.56
CA GLU A 26 -5.14 -23.34 16.56
C GLU A 26 -6.35 -22.72 15.86
N LEU A 27 -6.96 -21.73 16.50
CA LEU A 27 -8.19 -21.10 16.06
C LEU A 27 -8.00 -19.59 16.02
N TYR A 28 -8.47 -18.99 14.93
CA TYR A 28 -8.53 -17.53 14.76
C TYR A 28 -9.98 -17.07 14.86
N ALA A 29 -10.24 -16.10 15.74
CA ALA A 29 -11.50 -15.37 15.67
C ALA A 29 -11.53 -14.49 14.40
N PRO A 30 -12.73 -14.09 13.93
CA PRO A 30 -12.85 -13.17 12.81
C PRO A 30 -11.97 -11.92 12.98
N GLY A 31 -11.17 -11.61 11.97
CA GLY A 31 -10.27 -10.44 11.95
C GLY A 31 -8.91 -10.62 12.60
N MET A 32 -8.67 -11.69 13.40
CA MET A 32 -7.34 -11.92 14.00
C MET A 32 -6.27 -12.19 12.93
N MET A 33 -6.57 -13.09 11.99
CA MET A 33 -5.66 -13.38 10.88
C MET A 33 -5.40 -12.14 10.01
N ASP A 34 -6.44 -11.33 9.76
CA ASP A 34 -6.28 -10.08 9.01
C ASP A 34 -5.33 -9.10 9.73
N ALA A 35 -5.41 -9.00 11.06
CA ALA A 35 -4.52 -8.15 11.85
C ALA A 35 -3.07 -8.65 11.81
N VAL A 36 -2.86 -9.96 11.78
CA VAL A 36 -1.53 -10.58 11.61
C VAL A 36 -0.97 -10.25 10.22
N MET A 37 -1.77 -10.43 9.17
CA MET A 37 -1.39 -10.13 7.79
C MET A 37 -1.07 -8.64 7.58
N ARG A 38 -1.84 -7.73 8.20
CA ARG A 38 -1.55 -6.28 8.15
C ARG A 38 -0.23 -5.94 8.81
N ARG A 39 0.03 -6.46 10.02
CA ARG A 39 1.31 -6.28 10.72
C ARG A 39 2.49 -6.80 9.88
N ALA A 40 2.34 -7.96 9.26
CA ALA A 40 3.36 -8.52 8.38
C ALA A 40 3.60 -7.61 7.17
N ALA A 41 2.53 -7.16 6.49
CA ALA A 41 2.64 -6.26 5.34
C ALA A 41 3.31 -4.92 5.70
N GLU A 42 2.96 -4.31 6.83
CA GLU A 42 3.57 -3.08 7.32
C GLU A 42 5.06 -3.26 7.64
N LYS A 43 5.41 -4.36 8.33
CA LYS A 43 6.81 -4.68 8.63
C LYS A 43 7.63 -4.87 7.36
N ILE A 44 7.11 -5.61 6.38
CA ILE A 44 7.73 -5.79 5.07
C ILE A 44 7.95 -4.45 4.37
N ARG A 45 6.93 -3.56 4.32
CA ARG A 45 7.08 -2.23 3.71
C ARG A 45 8.20 -1.43 4.36
N ARG A 46 8.26 -1.44 5.69
CA ARG A 46 9.31 -0.75 6.46
C ARG A 46 10.70 -1.29 6.13
N GLU A 47 10.84 -2.61 6.06
CA GLU A 47 12.12 -3.28 5.79
C GLU A 47 12.59 -3.10 4.33
N GLU A 48 11.66 -3.06 3.38
CA GLU A 48 11.93 -2.79 1.96
C GLU A 48 12.00 -1.29 1.63
N GLY A 49 11.75 -0.39 2.59
CA GLY A 49 11.74 1.06 2.37
C GLY A 49 10.61 1.58 1.46
N LEU A 50 9.52 0.81 1.35
CA LEU A 50 8.36 1.13 0.52
C LEU A 50 7.43 2.12 1.23
N LEU A 51 6.81 3.02 0.47
CA LEU A 51 5.75 3.89 0.97
C LEU A 51 4.61 3.06 1.59
N ILE A 52 4.12 3.51 2.74
CA ILE A 52 2.96 2.95 3.42
C ILE A 52 1.65 3.48 2.80
N PRO A 53 0.52 2.76 2.96
CA PRO A 53 -0.74 3.11 2.31
C PRO A 53 -1.20 4.57 2.55
N ALA A 54 -0.96 5.10 3.75
CA ALA A 54 -1.32 6.47 4.11
C ALA A 54 -0.47 7.51 3.36
N GLU A 55 0.82 7.24 3.10
CA GLU A 55 1.69 8.15 2.34
C GLU A 55 1.28 8.20 0.86
N ILE A 56 0.97 7.04 0.26
CA ILE A 56 0.47 6.96 -1.12
C ILE A 56 -0.83 7.76 -1.26
N ARG A 57 -1.74 7.62 -0.27
CA ARG A 57 -2.98 8.40 -0.21
C ARG A 57 -2.70 9.90 -0.10
N ALA A 58 -1.79 10.31 0.77
CA ALA A 58 -1.44 11.72 0.96
C ALA A 58 -0.89 12.36 -0.32
N ILE A 59 -0.03 11.65 -1.06
CA ILE A 59 0.47 12.11 -2.36
C ILE A 59 -0.69 12.31 -3.34
N ARG A 60 -1.61 11.36 -3.44
CA ARG A 60 -2.80 11.49 -4.31
C ARG A 60 -3.65 12.70 -3.92
N GLU A 61 -3.94 12.84 -2.63
CA GLU A 61 -4.86 13.86 -2.11
C GLU A 61 -4.28 15.27 -2.22
N ARG A 62 -2.95 15.42 -2.16
CA ARG A 62 -2.26 16.70 -2.45
C ARG A 62 -2.66 17.28 -3.80
N TYR A 63 -2.88 16.44 -4.80
CA TYR A 63 -3.26 16.85 -6.14
C TYR A 63 -4.78 16.87 -6.38
N GLY A 64 -5.59 16.61 -5.34
CA GLY A 64 -7.05 16.57 -5.42
C GLY A 64 -7.59 15.53 -6.40
N LEU A 65 -6.89 14.40 -6.54
CA LEU A 65 -7.24 13.33 -7.47
C LEU A 65 -8.05 12.22 -6.79
N THR A 66 -9.03 11.69 -7.51
CA THR A 66 -9.65 10.40 -7.19
C THR A 66 -8.67 9.25 -7.43
N GLN A 67 -8.95 8.08 -6.86
CA GLN A 67 -8.11 6.88 -7.10
C GLN A 67 -8.01 6.53 -8.59
N THR A 68 -9.10 6.65 -9.34
CA THR A 68 -9.13 6.39 -10.79
C THR A 68 -8.31 7.41 -11.58
N GLU A 69 -8.38 8.70 -11.22
CA GLU A 69 -7.56 9.73 -11.87
C GLU A 69 -6.07 9.54 -11.55
N PHE A 70 -5.74 9.10 -10.34
CA PHE A 70 -4.36 8.79 -9.97
C PHE A 70 -3.84 7.53 -10.67
N GLU A 71 -4.69 6.52 -10.88
CA GLU A 71 -4.35 5.36 -11.72
C GLU A 71 -4.01 5.79 -13.15
N ARG A 72 -4.81 6.70 -13.72
CA ARG A 72 -4.55 7.29 -15.04
C ARG A 72 -3.27 8.14 -15.05
N LEU A 73 -3.03 8.94 -14.00
CA LEU A 73 -1.82 9.76 -13.87
C LEU A 73 -0.55 8.88 -13.86
N LEU A 74 -0.57 7.78 -13.10
CA LEU A 74 0.56 6.87 -12.97
C LEU A 74 0.69 5.87 -14.13
N GLY A 75 -0.34 5.73 -14.98
CA GLY A 75 -0.37 4.73 -16.05
C GLY A 75 -0.49 3.29 -15.52
N VAL A 76 -1.13 3.10 -14.37
CA VAL A 76 -1.32 1.77 -13.76
C VAL A 76 -2.73 1.23 -14.01
N GLY A 77 -2.89 -0.09 -13.94
CA GLY A 77 -4.17 -0.75 -14.18
C GLY A 77 -5.24 -0.38 -13.15
N PRO A 78 -6.54 -0.59 -13.49
CA PRO A 78 -7.64 -0.24 -12.62
C PRO A 78 -7.57 -0.96 -11.27
N LYS A 79 -8.02 -0.28 -10.22
CA LYS A 79 -8.01 -0.74 -8.82
C LYS A 79 -6.61 -0.95 -8.21
N THR A 80 -5.54 -0.60 -8.91
CA THR A 80 -4.18 -0.72 -8.39
C THR A 80 -3.93 0.23 -7.22
N VAL A 81 -4.27 1.51 -7.38
CA VAL A 81 -4.14 2.51 -6.31
C VAL A 81 -5.07 2.14 -5.15
N VAL A 82 -6.26 1.63 -5.43
CA VAL A 82 -7.20 1.15 -4.40
C VAL A 82 -6.55 0.08 -3.52
N ARG A 83 -5.86 -0.89 -4.12
CA ARG A 83 -5.18 -1.97 -3.38
C ARG A 83 -3.96 -1.46 -2.61
N TRP A 84 -3.20 -0.52 -3.18
CA TRP A 84 -2.08 0.12 -2.50
C TRP A 84 -2.54 0.89 -1.26
N GLU A 85 -3.56 1.73 -1.38
CA GLU A 85 -4.11 2.51 -0.26
C GLU A 85 -4.84 1.66 0.78
N ARG A 86 -5.30 0.45 0.42
CA ARG A 86 -5.81 -0.55 1.38
C ARG A 86 -4.71 -1.41 1.98
N GLY A 87 -3.47 -1.30 1.49
CA GLY A 87 -2.32 -2.10 1.92
C GLY A 87 -2.33 -3.55 1.45
N THR A 88 -3.28 -3.97 0.62
CA THR A 88 -3.44 -5.37 0.19
C THR A 88 -2.48 -5.79 -0.91
N VAL A 89 -1.87 -4.83 -1.62
CA VAL A 89 -0.84 -5.06 -2.63
C VAL A 89 0.32 -4.10 -2.43
N PHE A 90 1.54 -4.58 -2.63
CA PHE A 90 2.75 -3.77 -2.67
C PHE A 90 2.92 -3.15 -4.06
N GLN A 91 3.29 -1.87 -4.09
CA GLN A 91 3.86 -1.23 -5.26
C GLN A 91 5.23 -1.85 -5.58
N ASN A 92 5.64 -1.83 -6.84
CA ASN A 92 7.00 -2.21 -7.21
C ASN A 92 7.95 -1.01 -7.04
N ALA A 93 9.26 -1.28 -7.07
CA ALA A 93 10.29 -0.25 -6.86
C ALA A 93 10.18 0.94 -7.83
N ALA A 94 9.86 0.70 -9.12
CA ALA A 94 9.70 1.76 -10.10
C ALA A 94 8.51 2.67 -9.78
N THR A 95 7.37 2.07 -9.41
CA THR A 95 6.19 2.84 -8.99
C THR A 95 6.38 3.56 -7.66
N ASP A 96 7.15 2.99 -6.72
CA ASP A 96 7.52 3.66 -5.46
C ASP A 96 8.39 4.90 -5.73
N ALA A 97 9.40 4.77 -6.58
CA ALA A 97 10.24 5.88 -6.99
C ALA A 97 9.43 6.98 -7.70
N LEU A 98 8.50 6.60 -8.58
CA LEU A 98 7.61 7.56 -9.23
C LEU A 98 6.76 8.33 -8.23
N LEU A 99 6.14 7.64 -7.26
CA LEU A 99 5.36 8.27 -6.21
C LEU A 99 6.18 9.30 -5.41
N ARG A 100 7.43 8.95 -5.08
CA ARG A 100 8.37 9.86 -4.39
C ARG A 100 8.77 11.06 -5.24
N LEU A 101 8.93 10.90 -6.55
CA LEU A 101 9.16 12.02 -7.46
C LEU A 101 7.97 12.98 -7.49
N LEU A 102 6.74 12.45 -7.48
CA LEU A 102 5.56 13.30 -7.36
C LEU A 102 5.60 14.06 -6.03
N ASP A 103 5.81 13.36 -4.91
CA ASP A 103 5.87 13.97 -3.59
C ASP A 103 6.95 15.06 -3.46
N ALA A 104 8.10 14.88 -4.12
CA ALA A 104 9.23 15.80 -4.01
C ALA A 104 9.06 17.11 -4.81
N ASN A 105 8.33 17.10 -5.92
CA ASN A 105 8.17 18.27 -6.78
C ASN A 105 6.87 18.21 -7.58
N GLU A 106 5.99 19.21 -7.38
CA GLU A 106 4.71 19.32 -8.09
C GLU A 106 4.85 19.38 -9.61
N GLU A 107 5.97 19.88 -10.12
CA GLU A 107 6.21 19.94 -11.56
C GLU A 107 6.24 18.54 -12.20
N ASN A 108 6.72 17.52 -11.46
CA ASN A 108 6.66 16.13 -11.94
C ASN A 108 5.22 15.66 -12.14
N ALA A 109 4.32 16.04 -11.23
CA ALA A 109 2.90 15.73 -11.35
C ALA A 109 2.27 16.48 -12.54
N ARG A 110 2.62 17.76 -12.75
CA ARG A 110 2.12 18.55 -13.88
C ARG A 110 2.53 17.96 -15.22
N LEU A 111 3.80 17.59 -15.38
CA LEU A 111 4.31 16.98 -16.62
C LEU A 111 3.60 15.66 -16.95
N LEU A 112 3.36 14.80 -15.95
CA LEU A 112 2.59 13.56 -16.15
C LEU A 112 1.12 13.84 -16.45
N ALA A 113 0.53 14.82 -15.78
CA ALA A 113 -0.86 15.20 -15.95
C ALA A 113 -1.13 15.69 -17.38
N GLU A 114 -0.24 16.53 -17.93
CA GLU A 114 -0.29 16.95 -19.34
C GLU A 114 -0.18 15.75 -20.28
N ARG A 115 0.82 14.88 -20.06
CA ARG A 115 1.06 13.70 -20.89
C ARG A 115 -0.11 12.71 -20.91
N HIS A 116 -0.79 12.52 -19.77
CA HIS A 116 -1.88 11.54 -19.62
C HIS A 116 -3.28 12.16 -19.70
N GLY A 117 -3.38 13.48 -19.89
CA GLY A 117 -4.64 14.21 -19.95
C GLY A 117 -5.44 14.12 -18.65
N VAL A 118 -4.78 14.30 -17.51
CA VAL A 118 -5.38 14.34 -16.16
C VAL A 118 -5.39 15.79 -15.68
N THR A 119 -6.46 16.23 -15.03
CA THR A 119 -6.55 17.57 -14.46
C THR A 119 -6.23 17.53 -12.97
N LEU A 120 -5.18 18.24 -12.54
CA LEU A 120 -4.84 18.38 -11.12
C LEU A 120 -5.71 19.45 -10.44
N ARG A 121 -5.96 19.27 -9.14
CA ARG A 121 -6.76 20.17 -8.28
C ARG A 121 -5.98 20.48 -7.02
N THR A 122 -4.76 20.98 -7.19
CA THR A 122 -3.90 21.35 -6.07
C THR A 122 -4.59 22.41 -5.21
N ALA A 123 -4.54 22.26 -3.89
CA ALA A 123 -4.90 23.35 -2.99
C ALA A 123 -3.85 24.46 -3.13
N ALA A 124 -4.30 25.71 -3.24
CA ALA A 124 -3.45 26.90 -3.34
C ALA A 124 -2.60 27.10 -2.07
#